data_AF-A0AAE4T3Y5-F1
#
_entry.id   AF-A0AAE4T3Y5-F1
#
_cell.length_a   1.000
_cell.length_b   1.000
_cell.length_c   1.000
_cell.angle_alpha   90.00
_cell.angle_beta   90.00
_cell.angle_gamma   90.00
#
_symmetry.space_group_name_H-M   'P 1'
#
loop_
_entity.id
_entity.type
_entity.pdbx_description
1 polymer ?
#
loop_
_entity_poly.entity_id
_entity_poly.type
_entity_poly.pdbx_seq_one_letter_code
_entity_poly.pdbx_strand_id
1 'polypeptide(L)'
;MKDELQNIISGKSPVRYGDAIQKISRYLREGQSPSRTLKTSKQIKSEETALLKQYCNQNNFWVTTIDISTFISSGAEQRVYLFNKYKVIKLNDSIYYEVWLDYFNNLLLNNYFFPDTAYQLLGFYKSEDILYAVVEQDFIESDKLTELEQVRIFLFSNGFINHRNNDYHHPELGIILEDLHDENVLTYQDNLFFIDTVFYLTKQFYQ
;
A
#
# COMPACT_ATOMS: atom_id res chain seq x y z
N MET A 1 7.75 17.57 7.30
CA MET A 1 6.84 16.43 7.03
C MET A 1 6.56 16.26 5.54
N LYS A 2 6.02 17.25 4.81
CA LYS A 2 5.77 17.11 3.36
C LYS A 2 7.03 16.77 2.55
N ASP A 3 8.12 17.52 2.74
CA ASP A 3 9.41 17.27 2.06
C ASP A 3 9.97 15.88 2.36
N GLU A 4 9.77 15.40 3.59
CA GLU A 4 10.19 14.07 4.03
C GLU A 4 9.41 12.97 3.29
N LEU A 5 8.08 13.08 3.22
CA LEU A 5 7.24 12.17 2.44
C LEU A 5 7.60 12.19 0.95
N GLN A 6 7.86 13.36 0.38
CA GLN A 6 8.34 13.48 -1.00
C GLN A 6 9.72 12.82 -1.19
N ASN A 7 10.62 12.94 -0.21
CA ASN A 7 11.90 12.27 -0.22
C ASN A 7 11.74 10.74 -0.11
N ILE A 8 10.80 10.24 0.69
CA ILE A 8 10.48 8.81 0.77
C ILE A 8 9.93 8.31 -0.58
N ILE A 9 8.93 8.99 -1.16
CA ILE A 9 8.33 8.57 -2.45
C ILE A 9 9.33 8.61 -3.61
N SER A 10 10.24 9.60 -3.59
CA SER A 10 11.31 9.71 -4.59
C SER A 10 12.49 8.77 -4.34
N GLY A 11 12.53 8.05 -3.21
CA GLY A 11 13.60 7.12 -2.85
C GLY A 11 14.88 7.80 -2.37
N LYS A 12 14.79 9.04 -1.88
CA LYS A 12 15.89 9.83 -1.29
C LYS A 12 16.02 9.63 0.22
N SER A 13 14.93 9.22 0.89
CA SER A 13 14.90 8.94 2.32
C SER A 13 14.32 7.54 2.57
N PRO A 14 14.84 6.79 3.55
CA PRO A 14 14.34 5.46 3.86
C PRO A 14 13.02 5.52 4.65
N VAL A 15 12.28 4.42 4.63
CA VAL A 15 11.15 4.13 5.52
C VAL A 15 11.19 2.63 5.85
N ARG A 16 10.55 2.19 6.94
CA ARG A 16 10.49 0.77 7.30
C ARG A 16 10.01 -0.06 6.09
N TYR A 17 10.76 -1.10 5.75
CA TYR A 17 10.51 -1.98 4.59
C TYR A 17 10.37 -1.26 3.23
N GLY A 18 10.90 -0.04 3.09
CA GLY A 18 10.77 0.78 1.89
C GLY A 18 11.68 0.38 0.72
N ASP A 19 12.82 -0.27 0.97
CA ASP A 19 13.89 -0.45 -0.02
C ASP A 19 13.42 -1.09 -1.34
N ALA A 20 12.71 -2.22 -1.25
CA ALA A 20 12.21 -2.93 -2.43
C ALA A 20 11.14 -2.10 -3.17
N ILE A 21 10.25 -1.45 -2.42
CA ILE A 21 9.15 -0.62 -2.95
C ILE A 21 9.72 0.61 -3.69
N GLN A 22 10.71 1.27 -3.11
CA GLN A 22 11.38 2.42 -3.71
C GLN A 22 12.20 2.03 -4.93
N LYS A 23 12.90 0.89 -4.88
CA LYS A 23 13.69 0.38 -6.02
C LYS A 23 12.81 0.07 -7.22
N ILE A 24 11.67 -0.60 -7.02
CA ILE A 24 10.77 -0.92 -8.13
C ILE A 24 10.00 0.31 -8.64
N SER A 25 9.61 1.21 -7.74
CA SER A 25 9.00 2.50 -8.13
C SER A 25 9.94 3.34 -8.99
N ARG A 26 11.24 3.35 -8.64
CA ARG A 26 12.27 3.99 -9.46
C ARG A 26 12.40 3.33 -10.84
N TYR A 27 12.46 2.00 -10.90
CA TYR A 27 12.52 1.27 -12.16
C TYR A 27 11.33 1.59 -13.08
N LEU A 28 10.11 1.67 -12.53
CA LEU A 28 8.92 2.05 -13.30
C LEU A 28 9.02 3.49 -13.83
N ARG A 29 9.47 4.44 -13.02
CA ARG A 29 9.65 5.83 -13.44
C ARG A 29 10.70 5.97 -14.55
N GLU A 30 11.79 5.22 -14.47
CA GLU A 30 12.88 5.23 -15.48
C GLU A 30 12.48 4.48 -16.77
N GLY A 31 11.65 3.44 -16.68
CA GLY A 31 11.19 2.64 -17.81
C GLY A 31 10.01 3.23 -18.60
N GLN A 32 9.45 4.36 -18.15
CA GLN A 32 8.31 4.99 -18.80
C GLN A 32 8.70 5.67 -20.13
N SER A 33 7.83 5.49 -21.12
CA SER A 33 8.04 6.11 -22.43
C SER A 33 7.84 7.65 -22.39
N PRO A 34 8.47 8.40 -23.30
CA PRO A 34 8.32 9.87 -23.39
C PRO A 34 6.88 10.37 -23.58
N SER A 35 5.96 9.54 -24.11
CA SER A 35 4.58 9.92 -24.40
C SER A 35 3.59 9.74 -23.24
N ARG A 36 4.07 9.52 -22.00
CA ARG A 36 3.22 9.24 -20.83
C ARG A 36 2.08 10.25 -20.63
N THR A 37 2.33 11.54 -20.89
CA THR A 37 1.34 12.63 -20.74
C THR A 37 0.13 12.51 -21.68
N LEU A 38 0.22 11.71 -22.75
CA LEU A 38 -0.87 11.49 -23.70
C LEU A 38 -1.63 10.17 -23.46
N LYS A 39 -1.22 9.38 -22.47
CA LYS A 39 -1.76 8.04 -22.20
C LYS A 39 -2.87 8.10 -21.16
N THR A 40 -3.85 7.22 -21.32
CA THR A 40 -4.86 6.94 -20.30
C THR A 40 -4.22 6.17 -19.13
N SER A 41 -4.79 6.28 -17.92
CA SER A 41 -4.35 5.51 -16.75
C SER A 41 -4.29 4.00 -17.04
N LYS A 42 -5.29 3.46 -17.73
CA LYS A 42 -5.31 2.05 -18.17
C LYS A 42 -4.10 1.67 -19.03
N GLN A 43 -3.69 2.53 -19.96
CA GLN A 43 -2.50 2.29 -20.79
C GLN A 43 -1.22 2.34 -19.92
N ILE A 44 -1.13 3.31 -19.02
CA ILE A 44 0.00 3.42 -18.08
C ILE A 44 0.10 2.18 -17.20
N LYS A 45 -1.01 1.73 -16.60
CA LYS A 45 -1.03 0.53 -15.75
C LYS A 45 -0.62 -0.74 -16.50
N SER A 46 -1.03 -0.87 -17.76
CA SER A 46 -0.60 -1.98 -18.62
C SER A 46 0.91 -1.97 -18.88
N GLU A 47 1.48 -0.79 -19.16
CA GLU A 47 2.92 -0.63 -19.36
C GLU A 47 3.72 -0.90 -18.08
N GLU A 48 3.24 -0.38 -16.94
CA GLU A 48 3.83 -0.67 -15.64
C GLU A 48 3.77 -2.17 -15.34
N THR A 49 2.66 -2.84 -15.65
CA THR A 49 2.54 -4.31 -15.51
C THR A 49 3.58 -5.05 -16.36
N ALA A 50 3.82 -4.60 -17.60
CA ALA A 50 4.84 -5.19 -18.45
C ALA A 50 6.26 -4.97 -17.90
N LEU A 51 6.56 -3.76 -17.42
CA LEU A 51 7.83 -3.42 -16.77
C LEU A 51 8.04 -4.22 -15.49
N LEU A 52 7.00 -4.41 -14.66
CA LEU A 52 7.08 -5.25 -13.46
C LEU A 52 7.43 -6.69 -13.79
N LYS A 53 6.79 -7.28 -14.81
CA LYS A 53 7.12 -8.63 -15.29
C LYS A 53 8.59 -8.72 -15.74
N GLN A 54 9.06 -7.71 -16.48
CA GLN A 54 10.45 -7.62 -16.90
C GLN A 54 11.41 -7.51 -15.70
N TYR A 55 11.10 -6.65 -14.73
CA TYR A 55 11.88 -6.48 -13.50
C TYR A 55 12.02 -7.81 -12.76
N CYS A 56 10.92 -8.54 -12.60
CA CYS A 56 10.91 -9.81 -11.90
C CYS A 56 11.76 -10.87 -12.60
N ASN A 57 11.70 -10.95 -13.93
CA ASN A 57 12.56 -11.85 -14.72
C ASN A 57 14.05 -11.50 -14.58
N GLN A 58 14.39 -10.20 -14.54
CA GLN A 58 15.78 -9.74 -14.48
C GLN A 58 16.41 -9.84 -13.09
N ASN A 59 15.60 -9.76 -12.02
CA ASN A 59 16.08 -9.62 -10.64
C ASN A 59 15.70 -10.80 -9.74
N ASN A 60 15.17 -11.89 -10.29
CA ASN A 60 14.65 -13.03 -9.54
C ASN A 60 13.63 -12.59 -8.46
N PHE A 61 12.69 -11.73 -8.84
CA PHE A 61 11.71 -11.11 -7.94
C PHE A 61 10.31 -11.75 -8.03
N TRP A 62 10.25 -12.96 -8.59
CA TRP A 62 9.05 -13.79 -8.61
C TRP A 62 8.97 -14.62 -7.33
N VAL A 63 7.83 -14.55 -6.66
CA VAL A 63 7.41 -15.53 -5.66
C VAL A 63 6.77 -16.69 -6.41
N THR A 64 7.30 -17.91 -6.25
CA THR A 64 6.85 -19.08 -7.03
C THR A 64 5.87 -19.98 -6.27
N THR A 65 5.84 -19.87 -4.95
CA THR A 65 5.01 -20.70 -4.08
C THR A 65 4.31 -19.85 -3.03
N ILE A 66 2.99 -19.97 -2.96
CA ILE A 66 2.15 -19.46 -1.88
C ILE A 66 1.44 -20.68 -1.29
N ASP A 67 1.51 -20.86 0.02
CA ASP A 67 0.76 -21.93 0.69
C ASP A 67 -0.72 -21.56 0.74
N ILE A 68 -1.49 -22.08 -0.20
CA ILE A 68 -2.92 -21.80 -0.30
C ILE A 68 -3.73 -22.41 0.85
N SER A 69 -3.16 -23.39 1.59
CA SER A 69 -3.85 -24.05 2.70
C SER A 69 -3.99 -23.16 3.93
N THR A 70 -3.20 -22.09 4.02
CA THR A 70 -3.22 -21.14 5.14
C THR A 70 -4.11 -19.92 4.90
N PHE A 71 -5.04 -20.01 3.94
CA PHE A 71 -5.99 -18.93 3.64
C PHE A 71 -6.81 -18.51 4.87
N ILE A 72 -6.86 -17.20 5.12
CA ILE A 72 -7.62 -16.59 6.23
C ILE A 72 -8.86 -15.88 5.70
N SER A 73 -8.67 -14.96 4.74
CA SER A 73 -9.72 -14.06 4.25
C SER A 73 -9.41 -13.53 2.85
N SER A 74 -10.43 -12.98 2.20
CA SER A 74 -10.30 -12.30 0.91
C SER A 74 -11.21 -11.08 0.83
N GLY A 75 -10.67 -9.96 0.34
CA GLY A 75 -11.42 -8.79 -0.14
C GLY A 75 -11.60 -8.83 -1.66
N ALA A 76 -12.03 -7.71 -2.25
CA ALA A 76 -12.22 -7.61 -3.70
C ALA A 76 -10.89 -7.67 -4.49
N GLU A 77 -9.81 -7.19 -3.87
CA GLU A 77 -8.49 -6.93 -4.43
C GLU A 77 -7.39 -7.79 -3.78
N GLN A 78 -7.67 -8.33 -2.59
CA GLN A 78 -6.65 -8.92 -1.74
C GLN A 78 -7.02 -10.32 -1.25
N ARG A 79 -6.02 -11.21 -1.18
CA ARG A 79 -6.12 -12.52 -0.52
C ARG A 79 -5.09 -12.61 0.59
N VAL A 80 -5.51 -13.05 1.77
CA VAL A 80 -4.68 -13.10 2.98
C VAL A 80 -4.42 -14.54 3.40
N TYR A 81 -3.15 -14.85 3.66
CA TYR A 81 -2.65 -16.17 4.03
C TYR A 81 -1.85 -16.07 5.32
N LEU A 82 -2.10 -16.96 6.28
CA LEU A 82 -1.31 -17.05 7.50
C LEU A 82 0.07 -17.60 7.15
N PHE A 83 1.13 -16.83 7.40
CA PHE A 83 2.48 -17.32 7.21
C PHE A 83 2.97 -18.04 8.46
N ASN A 84 2.69 -17.47 9.63
CA ASN A 84 2.87 -18.06 10.95
C ASN A 84 2.01 -17.28 11.96
N LYS A 85 2.12 -17.62 13.25
CA LYS A 85 1.35 -16.97 14.33
C LYS A 85 1.54 -15.44 14.47
N TYR A 86 2.50 -14.85 13.78
CA TYR A 86 2.86 -13.43 13.89
C TYR A 86 2.76 -12.67 12.58
N LYS A 87 2.54 -13.33 11.44
CA LYS A 87 2.64 -12.71 10.12
C LYS A 87 1.66 -13.26 9.12
N VAL A 88 1.21 -12.38 8.23
CA VAL A 88 0.39 -12.72 7.07
C VAL A 88 1.11 -12.37 5.77
N ILE A 89 0.81 -13.14 4.73
CA ILE A 89 1.15 -12.85 3.35
C ILE A 89 -0.12 -12.39 2.66
N LYS A 90 -0.04 -11.28 1.93
CA LYS A 90 -1.15 -10.74 1.17
C LYS A 90 -0.80 -10.68 -0.31
N LEU A 91 -1.71 -11.15 -1.16
CA LEU A 91 -1.66 -10.99 -2.60
C LEU A 91 -2.58 -9.84 -3.00
N ASN A 92 -2.05 -8.75 -3.54
CA ASN A 92 -2.84 -7.58 -3.97
C ASN A 92 -2.66 -7.33 -5.48
N ASP A 93 -3.76 -7.26 -6.22
CA ASP A 93 -3.76 -7.06 -7.68
C ASP A 93 -3.74 -5.57 -8.11
N SER A 94 -3.69 -4.66 -7.14
CA SER A 94 -3.75 -3.21 -7.26
C SER A 94 -5.05 -2.66 -7.88
N ILE A 95 -6.16 -3.39 -7.95
CA ILE A 95 -7.36 -2.96 -8.72
C ILE A 95 -7.93 -1.60 -8.27
N TYR A 96 -7.79 -1.23 -6.99
CA TYR A 96 -8.21 0.07 -6.47
C TYR A 96 -7.38 1.27 -6.97
N TYR A 97 -6.20 1.01 -7.53
CA TYR A 97 -5.27 2.05 -7.96
C TYR A 97 -5.30 2.22 -9.48
N GLU A 98 -5.26 3.46 -9.95
CA GLU A 98 -5.24 3.75 -11.39
C GLU A 98 -3.99 3.23 -12.08
N VAL A 99 -2.84 3.25 -11.39
CA VAL A 99 -1.54 2.76 -11.84
C VAL A 99 -0.79 2.08 -10.68
N TRP A 100 0.20 1.24 -10.97
CA TRP A 100 0.98 0.52 -9.94
C TRP A 100 1.81 1.46 -9.06
N LEU A 101 2.28 2.58 -9.63
CA LEU A 101 2.99 3.58 -8.83
C LEU A 101 2.14 4.15 -7.68
N ASP A 102 0.82 4.27 -7.86
CA ASP A 102 -0.07 4.74 -6.79
C ASP A 102 -0.18 3.69 -5.68
N TYR A 103 -0.26 2.40 -6.02
CA TYR A 103 -0.21 1.32 -5.05
C TYR A 103 1.11 1.31 -4.26
N PHE A 104 2.25 1.52 -4.92
CA PHE A 104 3.53 1.59 -4.20
C PHE A 104 3.64 2.83 -3.31
N ASN A 105 3.09 3.97 -3.74
CA ASN A 105 2.98 5.14 -2.88
C ASN A 105 2.11 4.84 -1.66
N ASN A 106 1.01 4.10 -1.81
CA ASN A 106 0.19 3.66 -0.69
C ASN A 106 0.99 2.85 0.34
N LEU A 107 1.77 1.85 -0.11
CA LEU A 107 2.61 1.06 0.79
C LEU A 107 3.63 1.93 1.55
N LEU A 108 4.29 2.86 0.85
CA LEU A 108 5.27 3.77 1.48
C LEU A 108 4.62 4.70 2.51
N LEU A 109 3.43 5.21 2.21
CA LEU A 109 2.67 6.09 3.12
C LEU A 109 2.16 5.31 4.34
N ASN A 110 1.62 4.10 4.15
CA ASN A 110 1.25 3.23 5.26
C ASN A 110 2.46 2.95 6.15
N ASN A 111 3.61 2.60 5.58
CA ASN A 111 4.81 2.30 6.36
C ASN A 111 5.36 3.52 7.13
N TYR A 112 5.04 4.73 6.67
CA TYR A 112 5.41 5.97 7.35
C TYR A 112 4.42 6.32 8.47
N PHE A 113 3.11 6.34 8.18
CA PHE A 113 2.07 6.73 9.13
C PHE A 113 1.76 5.65 10.16
N PHE A 114 1.86 4.37 9.76
CA PHE A 114 1.48 3.20 10.54
C PHE A 114 2.62 2.16 10.54
N PRO A 115 3.78 2.48 11.15
CA PRO A 115 4.96 1.62 11.09
C PRO A 115 4.80 0.27 11.80
N ASP A 116 3.82 0.13 12.68
CA ASP A 116 3.49 -1.12 13.39
C ASP A 116 2.76 -2.14 12.49
N THR A 117 2.19 -1.68 11.37
CA THR A 117 1.53 -2.50 10.34
C THR A 117 2.23 -2.34 8.99
N ALA A 118 3.53 -2.03 9.00
CA ALA A 118 4.29 -1.80 7.79
C ALA A 118 4.32 -3.02 6.87
N TYR A 119 4.12 -2.78 5.57
CA TYR A 119 4.19 -3.77 4.51
C TYR A 119 5.62 -3.97 4.00
N GLN A 120 6.04 -5.22 3.90
CA GLN A 120 7.26 -5.59 3.19
C GLN A 120 6.91 -6.21 1.84
N LEU A 121 7.36 -5.59 0.74
CA LEU A 121 7.22 -6.15 -0.60
C LEU A 121 8.23 -7.29 -0.80
N LEU A 122 7.74 -8.53 -0.91
CA LEU A 122 8.57 -9.72 -1.10
C LEU A 122 8.85 -10.01 -2.58
N GLY A 123 7.94 -9.61 -3.47
CA GLY A 123 8.03 -9.91 -4.88
C GLY A 123 6.67 -9.86 -5.56
N PHE A 124 6.56 -10.51 -6.71
CA PHE A 124 5.31 -10.64 -7.44
C PHE A 124 4.95 -12.10 -7.63
N TYR A 125 3.65 -12.38 -7.66
CA TYR A 125 3.10 -13.68 -7.99
C TYR A 125 2.21 -13.53 -9.22
N LYS A 126 2.34 -14.47 -10.17
CA LYS A 126 1.45 -14.53 -11.32
C LYS A 126 0.54 -15.74 -11.16
N SER A 127 -0.76 -15.49 -11.11
CA SER A 127 -1.78 -16.53 -11.22
C SER A 127 -2.65 -16.24 -12.42
N GLU A 128 -2.75 -17.20 -13.34
CA GLU A 128 -3.42 -17.01 -14.63
C GLU A 128 -2.84 -15.79 -15.37
N ASP A 129 -3.65 -14.76 -15.58
CA ASP A 129 -3.26 -13.49 -16.21
C ASP A 129 -3.21 -12.30 -15.26
N ILE A 130 -3.48 -12.52 -13.96
CA ILE A 130 -3.43 -11.48 -12.94
C ILE A 130 -2.03 -11.45 -12.30
N LEU A 131 -1.50 -10.24 -12.17
CA LEU A 131 -0.25 -9.96 -11.47
C LEU A 131 -0.59 -9.47 -10.06
N TYR A 132 -0.05 -10.16 -9.06
CA TYR A 132 -0.21 -9.80 -7.65
C TYR A 132 1.12 -9.31 -7.09
N ALA A 133 1.11 -8.18 -6.38
CA ALA A 133 2.17 -7.87 -5.44
C ALA A 133 2.02 -8.79 -4.22
N VAL A 134 3.14 -9.37 -3.78
CA VAL A 134 3.20 -10.21 -2.57
C VAL A 134 3.80 -9.38 -1.46
N VAL A 135 2.98 -9.05 -0.46
CA VAL A 135 3.43 -8.27 0.70
C VAL A 135 3.31 -9.10 1.98
N GLU A 136 4.29 -8.95 2.87
CA GLU A 136 4.24 -9.46 4.23
C GLU A 136 3.84 -8.32 5.18
N GLN A 137 3.01 -8.64 6.18
CA GLN A 137 2.61 -7.73 7.24
C GLN A 137 2.54 -8.49 8.57
N ASP A 138 2.80 -7.81 9.68
CA ASP A 138 2.59 -8.38 11.02
C ASP A 138 1.09 -8.70 11.22
N PHE A 139 0.81 -9.88 11.79
CA PHE A 139 -0.54 -10.35 12.08
C PHE A 139 -0.95 -9.85 13.47
N ILE A 140 -2.08 -9.15 13.52
CA ILE A 140 -2.60 -8.53 14.73
C ILE A 140 -3.98 -9.11 14.99
N GLU A 141 -4.17 -9.65 16.18
CA GLU A 141 -5.47 -10.15 16.65
C GLU A 141 -6.13 -9.06 17.49
N SER A 142 -7.29 -8.58 17.04
CA SER A 142 -8.06 -7.57 17.77
C SER A 142 -8.59 -8.17 19.07
N ASP A 143 -8.44 -7.46 20.20
CA ASP A 143 -8.99 -7.90 21.49
C ASP A 143 -10.41 -7.35 21.75
N LYS A 144 -10.82 -6.35 20.97
CA LYS A 144 -12.16 -5.76 21.00
C LYS A 144 -12.55 -5.14 19.66
N LEU A 145 -13.82 -4.74 19.55
CA LEU A 145 -14.30 -3.94 18.42
C LEU A 145 -13.71 -2.53 18.50
N THR A 146 -13.25 -2.02 17.36
CA THR A 146 -12.66 -0.69 17.26
C THR A 146 -13.72 0.40 17.35
N GLU A 147 -13.49 1.38 18.23
CA GLU A 147 -14.34 2.55 18.37
C GLU A 147 -13.96 3.62 17.34
N LEU A 148 -14.82 3.84 16.33
CA LEU A 148 -14.56 4.80 15.25
C LEU A 148 -14.31 6.24 15.73
N GLU A 149 -14.89 6.63 16.87
CA GLU A 149 -14.62 7.94 17.48
C GLU A 149 -13.16 8.08 17.93
N GLN A 150 -12.54 7.01 18.43
CA GLN A 150 -11.12 7.00 18.79
C GLN A 150 -10.24 7.13 17.54
N VAL A 151 -10.60 6.44 16.45
CA VAL A 151 -9.94 6.57 15.14
C VAL A 151 -10.02 8.01 14.65
N ARG A 152 -11.19 8.65 14.74
CA ARG A 152 -11.38 10.06 14.35
C ARG A 152 -10.50 11.00 15.18
N ILE A 153 -10.44 10.82 16.50
CA ILE A 153 -9.61 11.63 17.40
C ILE A 153 -8.12 11.44 17.09
N PHE A 154 -7.68 10.20 16.87
CA PHE A 154 -6.31 9.87 16.51
C PHE A 154 -5.90 10.57 15.21
N LEU A 155 -6.71 10.43 14.15
CA LEU A 155 -6.41 11.03 12.85
C LEU A 155 -6.44 12.55 12.89
N PHE A 156 -7.41 13.13 13.59
CA PHE A 156 -7.47 14.58 13.81
C PHE A 156 -6.22 15.12 14.50
N SER A 157 -5.74 14.41 15.52
CA SER A 157 -4.52 14.77 16.24
C SER A 157 -3.26 14.68 15.36
N ASN A 158 -3.32 13.91 14.27
CA ASN A 158 -2.27 13.76 13.26
C ASN A 158 -2.50 14.63 12.00
N GLY A 159 -3.38 15.64 12.07
CA GLY A 159 -3.59 16.61 10.99
C GLY A 159 -4.54 16.16 9.87
N PHE A 160 -5.15 14.99 10.00
CA PHE A 160 -6.18 14.52 9.08
C PHE A 160 -7.55 15.06 9.48
N ILE A 161 -8.28 15.59 8.51
CA ILE A 161 -9.63 16.13 8.69
C ILE A 161 -10.61 15.18 8.01
N ASN A 162 -11.64 14.76 8.75
CA ASN A 162 -12.71 13.97 8.19
C ASN A 162 -13.45 14.77 7.11
N HIS A 163 -13.64 14.17 5.93
CA HIS A 163 -14.35 14.81 4.83
C HIS A 163 -15.80 14.29 4.73
N ARG A 164 -15.96 12.97 4.62
CA ARG A 164 -17.25 12.28 4.54
C ARG A 164 -17.07 10.85 5.03
N ASN A 165 -18.08 10.28 5.69
CA ASN A 165 -18.02 8.92 6.23
C ASN A 165 -16.73 8.73 7.05
N ASN A 166 -15.91 7.73 6.72
CA ASN A 166 -14.59 7.53 7.31
C ASN A 166 -13.45 7.84 6.33
N ASP A 167 -13.69 8.77 5.41
CA ASP A 167 -12.67 9.27 4.49
C ASP A 167 -12.07 10.56 5.06
N TYR A 168 -10.74 10.64 5.02
CA TYR A 168 -9.96 11.71 5.64
C TYR A 168 -9.04 12.37 4.63
N HIS A 169 -8.73 13.64 4.86
CA HIS A 169 -7.76 14.37 4.05
C HIS A 169 -6.83 15.17 4.94
N HIS A 170 -5.54 15.20 4.59
CA HIS A 170 -4.56 16.07 5.21
C HIS A 170 -4.31 17.26 4.27
N PRO A 171 -4.90 18.45 4.52
CA PRO A 171 -4.87 19.55 3.58
C PRO A 171 -3.47 20.10 3.34
N GLU A 172 -2.61 20.15 4.35
CA GLU A 172 -1.24 20.67 4.17
C GLU A 172 -0.34 19.72 3.38
N LEU A 173 -0.47 18.41 3.60
CA LEU A 173 0.31 17.40 2.89
C LEU A 173 -0.26 17.11 1.50
N GLY A 174 -1.55 17.33 1.26
CA GLY A 174 -2.22 16.99 0.02
C GLY A 174 -2.46 15.48 -0.11
N ILE A 175 -2.79 14.82 0.99
CA ILE A 175 -3.01 13.36 1.09
C ILE A 175 -4.49 13.09 1.39
N ILE A 176 -5.04 12.06 0.78
CA ILE A 176 -6.36 11.50 1.10
C ILE A 176 -6.13 10.09 1.65
N LEU A 177 -6.86 9.72 2.69
CA LEU A 177 -6.87 8.41 3.32
C LEU A 177 -8.31 7.91 3.40
N GLU A 178 -8.58 6.83 2.68
CA GLU A 178 -9.90 6.20 2.56
C GLU A 178 -9.87 4.78 3.15
N ASP A 179 -11.05 4.16 3.12
CA ASP A 179 -11.29 2.76 3.51
C ASP A 179 -11.03 2.45 5.00
N LEU A 180 -11.22 3.46 5.86
CA LEU A 180 -11.09 3.28 7.31
C LEU A 180 -12.41 2.84 7.93
N HIS A 181 -12.73 1.56 7.83
CA HIS A 181 -13.81 0.95 8.60
C HIS A 181 -13.27 0.16 9.80
N ASP A 182 -14.17 -0.30 10.66
CA ASP A 182 -13.85 -1.07 11.86
C ASP A 182 -13.16 -2.41 11.56
N GLU A 183 -13.32 -2.97 10.35
CA GLU A 183 -12.54 -4.15 9.92
C GLU A 183 -11.09 -3.81 9.48
N ASN A 184 -10.83 -2.58 9.03
CA ASN A 184 -9.50 -2.12 8.57
C ASN A 184 -8.70 -1.38 9.65
N VAL A 185 -9.30 -1.13 10.81
CA VAL A 185 -8.62 -0.60 11.98
C VAL A 185 -8.84 -1.56 13.13
N LEU A 186 -7.80 -2.25 13.57
CA LEU A 186 -7.82 -3.21 14.65
C LEU A 186 -7.46 -2.54 15.97
N THR A 187 -8.04 -3.00 17.08
CA THR A 187 -7.68 -2.52 18.41
C THR A 187 -7.11 -3.64 19.25
N TYR A 188 -5.93 -3.40 19.82
CA TYR A 188 -5.29 -4.33 20.76
C TYR A 188 -4.63 -3.55 21.90
N GLN A 189 -5.00 -3.85 23.14
CA GLN A 189 -4.49 -3.16 24.33
C GLN A 189 -4.60 -1.63 24.23
N ASP A 190 -5.76 -1.14 23.78
CA ASP A 190 -6.06 0.29 23.56
C ASP A 190 -5.22 0.99 22.47
N ASN A 191 -4.40 0.26 21.71
CA ASN A 191 -3.67 0.79 20.56
C ASN A 191 -4.43 0.49 19.26
N LEU A 192 -4.41 1.46 18.34
CA LEU A 192 -5.01 1.33 17.01
C LEU A 192 -3.96 0.85 16.01
N PHE A 193 -4.32 -0.17 15.23
CA PHE A 193 -3.49 -0.73 14.18
C PHE A 193 -4.23 -0.67 12.85
N PHE A 194 -3.63 -0.01 11.87
CA PHE A 194 -4.26 0.27 10.58
C PHE A 194 -3.79 -0.75 9.55
N ILE A 195 -4.72 -1.48 8.96
CA ILE A 195 -4.46 -2.45 7.89
C ILE A 195 -5.30 -2.09 6.68
N ASP A 196 -4.86 -2.56 5.50
CA ASP A 196 -5.55 -2.40 4.22
C ASP A 196 -6.00 -0.95 3.92
N THR A 197 -5.22 0.03 4.39
CA THR A 197 -5.47 1.45 4.15
C THR A 197 -5.30 1.83 2.68
N VAL A 198 -6.06 2.84 2.25
CA VAL A 198 -5.99 3.37 0.87
C VAL A 198 -5.59 4.85 0.89
N PHE A 199 -4.34 5.13 0.53
CA PHE A 199 -3.82 6.49 0.39
C PHE A 199 -3.83 6.96 -1.07
N TYR A 200 -4.28 8.21 -1.28
CA TYR A 200 -4.14 8.93 -2.54
C TYR A 200 -3.35 10.22 -2.36
N LEU A 201 -2.55 10.54 -3.38
CA LEU A 201 -1.78 11.78 -3.46
C LEU A 201 -2.47 12.76 -4.40
N THR A 202 -2.78 13.95 -3.89
CA THR A 202 -3.35 15.03 -4.70
C THR A 202 -2.26 15.81 -5.42
N LYS A 203 -2.64 16.67 -6.38
CA LYS A 203 -1.69 17.60 -7.02
C LYS A 203 -0.96 18.48 -6.01
N GLN A 204 -1.63 18.84 -4.91
CA GLN A 204 -1.05 19.66 -3.85
C GLN A 204 0.14 18.96 -3.20
N PHE A 205 0.18 17.62 -3.15
CA PHE A 205 1.32 16.87 -2.62
C PHE A 205 2.63 17.21 -3.36
N TYR A 206 2.56 17.52 -4.65
CA TYR A 206 3.73 17.79 -5.49
C TYR A 206 4.06 19.28 -5.67
N GLN A 207 3.29 20.17 -5.03
CA GLN A 207 3.53 21.62 -5.04
C GLN A 207 4.55 22.04 -3.99
#